data_AF-A0A7S1Z3L7-F1
#
_entry.id   AF-A0A7S1Z3L7-F1
#
_cell.length_a   1.000
_cell.length_b   1.000
_cell.length_c   1.000
_cell.angle_alpha   90.00
_cell.angle_beta   90.00
_cell.angle_gamma   90.00
#
_symmetry.space_group_name_H-M   'P 1'
#
loop_
_entity.id
_entity.type
_entity.pdbx_description
1 polymer ?
#
loop_
_entity_poly.entity_id
_entity_poly.type
_entity_poly.pdbx_seq_one_letter_code
_entity_poly.pdbx_strand_id
1 'polypeptide(L)'
;YVDTPGMDDPKIWQKAADEIGKALKSSGRYLLLFVVTEESNRVRPADIATKNLVLGALPKERNIPYGIIVNKITKKRKTIITENREEMDKFLACLNSGCTAPTSFVHFYERNDDLEDEEDALHKLSDDFKEFLDFLPPHVEVR
;
A
#
# COMPACT_ATOMS: atom_id res chain seq x y z
N TYR A 1 5.53 -2.22 13.94
CA TYR A 1 4.36 -2.19 13.03
C TYR A 1 3.26 -1.42 13.75
N VAL A 2 2.62 -0.47 13.07
CA VAL A 2 1.47 0.27 13.60
C VAL A 2 0.29 -0.11 12.71
N ASP A 3 -0.67 -0.84 13.25
CA ASP A 3 -1.91 -1.21 12.56
C ASP A 3 -2.95 -0.10 12.77
N THR A 4 -3.63 0.32 11.71
CA THR A 4 -4.61 1.40 11.78
C THR A 4 -5.98 0.86 11.38
N PRO A 5 -7.03 1.03 12.22
CA PRO A 5 -8.36 0.48 11.94
C PRO A 5 -8.96 0.99 10.61
N GLY A 6 -9.88 0.20 10.03
CA GLY A 6 -10.59 0.51 8.79
C GLY A 6 -11.22 1.90 8.79
N MET A 7 -11.11 2.59 7.64
CA MET A 7 -11.14 4.06 7.55
C MET A 7 -12.45 4.64 6.98
N ASP A 8 -13.61 4.17 7.45
CA ASP A 8 -14.91 4.67 7.00
C ASP A 8 -15.37 5.99 7.68
N ASP A 9 -14.69 6.45 8.75
CA ASP A 9 -15.08 7.65 9.52
C ASP A 9 -14.03 8.80 9.41
N PRO A 10 -14.39 9.99 8.88
CA PRO A 10 -13.54 11.19 8.80
C PRO A 10 -12.88 11.66 10.10
N LYS A 11 -13.36 11.26 11.28
CA LYS A 11 -12.71 11.57 12.56
C LYS A 11 -11.56 10.63 12.90
N ILE A 12 -11.63 9.38 12.44
CA ILE A 12 -10.55 8.39 12.56
C ILE A 12 -9.38 8.81 11.67
N TRP A 13 -9.67 9.47 10.55
CA TRP A 13 -8.72 10.02 9.59
C TRP A 13 -7.69 11.00 10.17
N GLN A 14 -8.15 12.07 10.83
CA GLN A 14 -7.26 13.06 11.42
C GLN A 14 -6.33 12.42 12.45
N LYS A 15 -6.87 11.47 13.22
CA LYS A 15 -6.13 10.76 14.27
C LYS A 15 -5.09 9.80 13.68
N ALA A 16 -5.43 9.05 12.64
CA ALA A 16 -4.49 8.18 11.93
C ALA A 16 -3.37 9.00 11.27
N ALA A 17 -3.70 10.12 10.64
CA ALA A 17 -2.73 11.06 10.08
C ALA A 17 -1.80 11.65 11.16
N ASP A 18 -2.34 12.03 12.31
CA ASP A 18 -1.55 12.53 13.44
C ASP A 18 -0.66 11.44 14.04
N GLU A 19 -1.14 10.20 14.14
CA GLU A 19 -0.36 9.06 14.65
C GLU A 19 0.73 8.65 13.67
N ILE A 20 0.45 8.59 12.37
CA ILE A 20 1.44 8.39 11.31
C ILE A 20 2.46 9.54 11.34
N GLY A 21 2.00 10.79 11.45
CA GLY A 21 2.86 11.96 11.54
C GLY A 21 3.74 11.95 12.79
N LYS A 22 3.25 11.47 13.94
CA LYS A 22 4.05 11.27 15.15
C LYS A 22 5.06 10.14 15.00
N ALA A 23 4.66 9.01 14.42
CA ALA A 23 5.55 7.88 14.15
C ALA A 23 6.67 8.23 13.16
N LEU A 24 6.37 9.09 12.17
CA LEU A 24 7.36 9.57 11.20
C LEU A 24 8.24 10.72 11.72
N LYS A 25 7.86 11.37 12.83
CA LYS A 25 8.67 12.37 13.56
C LYS A 25 9.57 11.78 14.65
N SER A 26 9.43 10.48 14.94
CA SER A 26 10.40 9.79 15.77
C SER A 26 11.54 9.30 14.89
N SER A 27 12.79 9.56 15.31
CA SER A 27 13.97 9.04 14.62
C SER A 27 13.90 7.51 14.50
N GLY A 28 13.90 6.98 13.28
CA GLY A 28 13.78 5.55 13.05
C GLY A 28 13.70 5.21 11.55
N ARG A 29 13.76 3.90 11.25
CA ARG A 29 13.55 3.37 9.90
C ARG A 29 12.14 2.80 9.83
N TYR A 30 11.30 3.38 8.97
CA TYR A 30 9.92 2.94 8.77
C TYR A 30 9.65 2.65 7.29
N LEU A 31 8.90 1.58 7.03
CA LEU A 31 8.31 1.30 5.71
C LEU A 31 6.85 1.76 5.74
N LEU A 32 6.49 2.61 4.79
CA LEU A 32 5.10 2.98 4.57
C LEU A 32 4.52 2.06 3.48
N LEU A 33 3.51 1.28 3.83
CA LEU A 33 2.86 0.33 2.93
C LEU A 33 1.36 0.62 2.89
N PHE A 34 0.80 0.70 1.69
CA PHE A 34 -0.64 0.76 1.49
C PHE A 34 -1.14 -0.59 0.97
N VAL A 35 -2.12 -1.16 1.65
CA VAL A 35 -2.79 -2.38 1.18
C VAL A 35 -4.06 -1.96 0.45
N VAL A 36 -4.22 -2.42 -0.78
CA VAL A 36 -5.37 -2.10 -1.64
C VAL A 36 -5.98 -3.38 -2.20
N THR A 37 -7.24 -3.31 -2.60
CA THR A 37 -7.96 -4.40 -3.25
C THR A 37 -8.59 -3.94 -4.56
N GLU A 38 -8.87 -4.89 -5.47
CA GLU A 38 -9.59 -4.61 -6.72
C GLU A 38 -11.07 -4.96 -6.61
N GLU A 39 -11.92 -4.16 -7.26
CA GLU A 39 -13.31 -4.46 -7.59
C GLU A 39 -13.50 -4.33 -9.09
N SER A 40 -13.99 -5.39 -9.74
CA SER A 40 -14.22 -5.40 -11.19
C SER A 40 -12.97 -4.97 -12.00
N ASN A 41 -11.79 -5.48 -11.63
CA ASN A 41 -10.48 -5.20 -12.25
C ASN A 41 -9.99 -3.75 -12.12
N ARG A 42 -10.53 -2.99 -11.16
CA ARG A 42 -10.06 -1.65 -10.81
C ARG A 42 -9.77 -1.58 -9.32
N VAL A 43 -8.72 -0.88 -8.95
CA VAL A 43 -8.44 -0.62 -7.54
C VAL A 43 -9.62 0.16 -6.95
N ARG A 44 -10.05 -0.23 -5.75
CA ARG A 44 -11.19 0.43 -5.09
C ARG A 44 -10.92 1.95 -4.97
N PRO A 45 -11.86 2.81 -5.37
CA PRO A 45 -11.69 4.26 -5.24
C PRO A 45 -11.45 4.71 -3.79
N ALA A 46 -12.05 4.00 -2.82
CA ALA A 46 -11.84 4.25 -1.39
C ALA A 46 -10.37 4.04 -0.99
N ASP A 47 -9.71 2.99 -1.48
CA ASP A 47 -8.31 2.72 -1.20
C ASP A 47 -7.40 3.81 -1.78
N ILE A 48 -7.70 4.29 -3.00
CA ILE A 48 -6.97 5.39 -3.65
C ILE A 48 -7.14 6.70 -2.87
N ALA A 49 -8.39 7.04 -2.50
CA ALA A 49 -8.68 8.22 -1.70
C ALA A 49 -7.95 8.17 -0.36
N THR A 50 -7.96 7.00 0.27
CA THR A 50 -7.30 6.73 1.53
C THR A 50 -5.80 7.03 1.44
N LYS A 51 -5.13 6.41 0.46
CA LYS A 51 -3.71 6.63 0.20
C LYS A 51 -3.39 8.11 -0.06
N ASN A 52 -4.16 8.79 -0.91
CA ASN A 52 -3.93 10.21 -1.22
C ASN A 52 -4.12 11.12 0.00
N LEU A 53 -5.10 10.82 0.87
CA LEU A 53 -5.31 11.55 2.12
C LEU A 53 -4.14 11.36 3.08
N VAL A 54 -3.67 10.13 3.28
CA VAL A 54 -2.49 9.86 4.12
C VAL A 54 -1.29 10.61 3.59
N LEU A 55 -0.96 10.45 2.31
CA LEU A 55 0.17 11.14 1.67
C LEU A 55 0.05 12.67 1.76
N GLY A 56 -1.17 13.21 1.67
CA GLY A 56 -1.44 14.64 1.80
C GLY A 56 -1.24 15.20 3.21
N ALA A 57 -1.34 14.35 4.24
CA ALA A 57 -1.08 14.71 5.63
C ALA A 57 0.40 14.58 6.03
N LEU A 58 1.22 13.92 5.19
CA LEU A 58 2.66 13.81 5.43
C LEU A 58 3.38 15.14 5.14
N PRO A 59 4.53 15.40 5.80
CA PRO A 59 5.36 16.56 5.50
C PRO A 59 5.75 16.60 4.02
N LYS A 60 5.32 17.64 3.30
CA LYS A 60 5.48 17.73 1.83
C LYS A 60 6.94 17.84 1.40
N GLU A 61 7.80 18.33 2.29
CA GLU A 61 9.22 18.57 2.03
C GLU A 61 10.03 17.28 1.97
N ARG A 62 9.46 16.14 2.41
CA ARG A 62 10.23 14.92 2.71
C ARG A 62 10.09 13.78 1.71
N ASN A 63 9.28 13.94 0.65
CA ASN A 63 9.03 12.94 -0.41
C ASN A 63 9.17 11.48 0.08
N ILE A 64 8.30 11.10 1.01
CA ILE A 64 8.43 9.87 1.78
C ILE A 64 8.18 8.65 0.86
N PRO A 65 9.13 7.71 0.71
CA PRO A 65 8.91 6.52 -0.11
C PRO A 65 7.86 5.61 0.51
N TYR A 66 7.09 4.94 -0.36
CA TYR A 66 6.06 3.98 0.05
C TYR A 66 5.87 2.88 -0.98
N GLY A 67 5.39 1.74 -0.52
CA GLY A 67 5.00 0.60 -1.34
C GLY A 67 3.48 0.40 -1.35
N ILE A 68 2.99 -0.30 -2.37
CA ILE A 68 1.59 -0.71 -2.48
C ILE A 68 1.52 -2.23 -2.59
N ILE A 69 0.69 -2.84 -1.75
CA ILE A 69 0.36 -4.27 -1.80
C ILE A 69 -1.04 -4.37 -2.39
N VAL A 70 -1.16 -5.00 -3.56
CA VAL A 70 -2.42 -5.32 -4.22
C VAL A 70 -2.84 -6.69 -3.72
N ASN A 71 -3.73 -6.71 -2.74
CA ASN A 71 -4.15 -7.92 -2.05
C ASN A 71 -5.34 -8.59 -2.78
N LYS A 72 -5.47 -9.91 -2.58
CA LYS A 72 -6.56 -10.74 -3.09
C LYS A 72 -6.73 -10.70 -4.61
N ILE A 73 -5.64 -10.46 -5.35
CA ILE A 73 -5.69 -10.45 -6.82
C ILE A 73 -5.87 -11.86 -7.35
N THR A 74 -6.71 -12.05 -8.37
CA THR A 74 -6.80 -13.37 -9.03
C THR A 74 -5.54 -13.64 -9.84
N LYS A 75 -5.09 -14.90 -9.88
CA LYS A 75 -3.92 -15.31 -10.68
C LYS A 75 -4.02 -14.84 -12.14
N LYS A 76 -5.21 -15.00 -12.75
CA LYS A 76 -5.46 -14.54 -14.13
C LYS A 76 -5.25 -13.04 -14.29
N ARG A 77 -5.75 -12.23 -13.35
CA ARG A 77 -5.60 -10.77 -13.40
C ARG A 77 -4.15 -10.34 -13.18
N LYS A 78 -3.45 -10.97 -12.24
CA LYS A 78 -2.01 -10.77 -12.03
C LYS A 78 -1.24 -11.01 -13.32
N THR A 79 -1.40 -12.17 -13.96
CA THR A 79 -0.77 -12.51 -15.24
C THR A 79 -1.04 -11.45 -16.32
N ILE A 80 -2.29 -11.03 -16.50
CA ILE A 80 -2.65 -9.99 -17.47
C ILE A 80 -1.89 -8.68 -17.20
N ILE A 81 -1.82 -8.23 -15.95
CA ILE A 81 -1.14 -6.98 -15.59
C ILE A 81 0.37 -7.11 -15.75
N THR A 82 0.97 -8.21 -15.28
CA THR A 82 2.43 -8.36 -15.23
C THR A 82 3.06 -8.69 -16.57
N GLU A 83 2.33 -9.36 -17.47
CA GLU A 83 2.84 -9.76 -18.79
C GLU A 83 2.50 -8.77 -19.92
N ASN A 84 1.60 -7.81 -19.66
CA ASN A 84 1.23 -6.78 -20.62
C ASN A 84 1.62 -5.40 -20.11
N ARG A 85 2.62 -4.78 -20.76
CA ARG A 85 3.12 -3.45 -20.42
C ARG A 85 2.04 -2.37 -20.44
N GLU A 86 1.13 -2.40 -21.41
CA GLU A 86 0.06 -1.40 -21.50
C GLU A 86 -0.92 -1.52 -20.32
N GLU A 87 -1.22 -2.75 -19.90
CA GLU A 87 -2.07 -3.00 -18.74
C GLU A 87 -1.37 -2.61 -17.43
N MET A 88 -0.06 -2.88 -17.31
CA MET A 88 0.75 -2.39 -16.19
C MET A 88 0.74 -0.87 -16.11
N ASP A 89 0.96 -0.18 -17.24
CA ASP A 89 1.01 1.29 -17.30
C ASP A 89 -0.35 1.89 -16.90
N LYS A 90 -1.47 1.33 -17.40
CA LYS A 90 -2.83 1.73 -16.98
C LYS A 90 -3.07 1.50 -15.50
N PHE A 91 -2.60 0.35 -14.99
CA PHE A 91 -2.77 -0.01 -13.59
C PHE A 91 -2.00 0.94 -12.67
N LEU A 92 -0.73 1.23 -12.99
CA LEU A 92 0.10 2.18 -12.26
C LEU A 92 -0.45 3.61 -12.35
N ALA A 93 -0.98 4.03 -13.50
CA ALA A 93 -1.64 5.33 -13.65
C ALA A 93 -2.89 5.44 -12.76
N CYS A 94 -3.68 4.37 -12.67
CA CYS A 94 -4.84 4.30 -11.77
C CYS A 94 -4.40 4.37 -10.31
N LEU A 95 -3.43 3.53 -9.91
CA LEU A 95 -2.87 3.51 -8.56
C LEU A 95 -2.31 4.86 -8.13
N ASN A 96 -1.61 5.56 -9.02
CA ASN A 96 -0.95 6.83 -8.73
C ASN A 96 -1.84 8.06 -8.98
N SER A 97 -3.10 7.86 -9.36
CA SER A 97 -4.04 8.96 -9.58
C SER A 97 -4.17 9.86 -8.34
N GLY A 98 -4.09 11.17 -8.56
CA GLY A 98 -4.19 12.19 -7.50
C GLY A 98 -2.97 12.26 -6.56
N CYS A 99 -1.89 11.55 -6.87
CA CYS A 99 -0.68 11.54 -6.04
C CYS A 99 0.38 12.51 -6.57
N THR A 100 0.95 13.34 -5.69
CA THR A 100 2.06 14.24 -6.03
C THR A 100 3.42 13.54 -6.07
N ALA A 101 3.52 12.36 -5.46
CA ALA A 101 4.73 11.54 -5.36
C ALA A 101 4.39 10.09 -5.75
N PRO A 102 4.36 9.75 -7.05
CA PRO A 102 3.99 8.42 -7.50
C PRO A 102 5.03 7.37 -7.06
N THR A 103 4.59 6.13 -6.86
CA THR A 103 5.47 4.99 -6.58
C THR A 103 5.39 3.95 -7.70
N SER A 104 6.51 3.27 -7.94
CA SER A 104 6.61 2.06 -8.75
C SER A 104 6.75 0.80 -7.90
N PHE A 105 6.85 0.93 -6.57
CA PHE A 105 6.97 -0.20 -5.66
C PHE A 105 5.60 -0.84 -5.43
N VAL A 106 5.26 -1.81 -6.27
CA VAL A 106 3.98 -2.54 -6.22
C VAL A 106 4.23 -4.03 -6.11
N HIS A 107 3.55 -4.68 -5.16
CA HIS A 107 3.57 -6.14 -5.00
C HIS A 107 2.15 -6.71 -5.12
N PHE A 108 2.03 -7.87 -5.77
CA PHE A 108 0.75 -8.53 -6.04
C PHE A 108 0.61 -9.79 -5.18
N TYR A 109 -0.29 -9.73 -4.21
CA TYR A 109 -0.60 -10.87 -3.33
C TYR A 109 -1.85 -11.59 -3.84
N GLU A 110 -1.65 -12.81 -4.36
CA GLU A 110 -2.73 -13.61 -4.93
C GLU A 110 -3.78 -13.97 -3.86
N ARG A 111 -5.05 -14.03 -4.26
CA ARG A 111 -6.11 -14.58 -3.41
C ARG A 111 -5.74 -16.02 -3.04
N ASN A 112 -5.72 -16.29 -1.74
CA ASN A 112 -5.57 -17.63 -1.19
C ASN A 112 -6.90 -18.05 -0.57
N ASP A 113 -7.58 -18.99 -1.21
CA ASP A 113 -8.89 -19.48 -0.78
C ASP A 113 -8.78 -20.29 0.53
N ASP A 114 -7.61 -20.88 0.83
CA ASP A 114 -7.37 -21.62 2.08
C ASP A 114 -7.27 -20.70 3.31
N LEU A 115 -7.20 -19.38 3.11
CA LEU A 115 -7.17 -18.36 4.17
C LEU A 115 -8.47 -17.55 4.22
N GLU A 116 -9.42 -17.84 3.34
CA GLU A 116 -10.68 -17.11 3.29
C GLU A 116 -11.54 -17.49 4.50
N ASP A 117 -11.98 -16.48 5.25
CA ASP A 117 -12.79 -16.60 6.46
C ASP A 117 -12.18 -17.42 7.62
N GLU A 118 -10.90 -17.81 7.52
CA GLU A 118 -10.14 -18.44 8.60
C GLU A 118 -9.77 -17.44 9.71
N GLU A 119 -9.91 -17.85 10.97
CA GLU A 119 -9.52 -17.05 12.13
C GLU A 119 -8.02 -17.23 12.44
N ASP A 120 -7.26 -16.13 12.47
CA ASP A 120 -5.85 -16.06 12.89
C ASP A 120 -4.88 -17.04 12.16
N ALA A 121 -5.19 -17.41 10.92
CA ALA A 121 -4.35 -18.28 10.13
C ALA A 121 -2.97 -17.66 9.82
N LEU A 122 -1.91 -18.29 10.31
CA LEU A 122 -0.53 -17.89 10.02
C LEU A 122 -0.09 -18.44 8.66
N HIS A 123 0.06 -17.56 7.68
CA HIS A 123 0.62 -17.92 6.38
C HIS A 123 2.11 -17.58 6.29
N LYS A 124 2.88 -18.47 5.66
CA LYS A 124 4.31 -18.23 5.43
C LYS A 124 4.47 -17.08 4.43
N LEU A 125 5.22 -16.05 4.82
CA LEU A 125 5.64 -14.99 3.91
C LEU A 125 6.43 -15.61 2.75
N SER A 126 5.95 -15.36 1.53
CA SER A 126 6.61 -15.77 0.31
C SER A 126 7.94 -15.01 0.14
N ASP A 127 8.90 -15.62 -0.55
CA ASP A 127 10.24 -15.04 -0.67
C ASP A 127 10.24 -13.78 -1.56
N ASP A 128 9.38 -13.73 -2.57
CA ASP A 128 9.17 -12.54 -3.41
C ASP A 128 8.59 -11.35 -2.63
N PHE A 129 7.76 -11.60 -1.62
CA PHE A 129 7.25 -10.53 -0.75
C PHE A 129 8.33 -10.02 0.21
N LYS A 130 9.21 -10.90 0.71
CA LYS A 130 10.37 -10.47 1.51
C LYS A 130 11.31 -9.61 0.67
N GLU A 131 11.62 -10.04 -0.55
CA GLU A 131 12.42 -9.24 -1.49
C GLU A 131 11.80 -7.87 -1.72
N PHE A 132 10.49 -7.80 -1.95
CA PHE A 132 9.78 -6.53 -2.09
C PHE A 132 9.98 -5.60 -0.87
N LEU A 133 9.89 -6.13 0.35
CA LEU A 133 10.10 -5.37 1.58
C LEU A 133 11.56 -4.89 1.72
N ASP A 134 12.51 -5.72 1.32
CA ASP A 134 13.95 -5.41 1.39
C ASP A 134 14.37 -4.35 0.36
N PHE A 135 13.74 -4.33 -0.82
CA PHE A 135 14.01 -3.34 -1.87
C PHE A 135 13.28 -2.01 -1.68
N LEU A 136 12.23 -1.97 -0.86
CA LEU A 136 11.52 -0.73 -0.58
C LEU A 136 12.39 0.19 0.31
N PRO A 137 12.80 1.38 -0.16
CA PRO A 137 13.66 2.24 0.63
C PRO A 137 12.93 2.72 1.90
N PRO A 138 13.49 2.53 3.09
CA PRO A 138 12.89 3.00 4.32
C PRO A 138 12.98 4.53 4.42
N HIS A 139 11.98 5.14 5.06
CA HIS A 139 12.10 6.52 5.50
C HIS A 139 13.01 6.60 6.72
N VAL A 140 13.99 7.50 6.72
CA VAL A 140 14.92 7.74 7.82
C VAL A 140 14.88 9.20 8.21
N GLU A 141 14.68 9.49 9.49
CA GLU A 141 14.95 10.82 10.04
C GLU A 141 16.35 10.84 10.66
N VAL A 142 17.23 11.65 10.08
CA VAL A 142 18.55 11.99 10.64
C VAL A 142 18.36 13.16 11.60
N ARG A 143 18.92 13.04 12.80
CA ARG A 143 18.92 14.06 13.87
C ARG A 143 19.39 15.43 13.38
#